data_AF-A0A974TPX9-F1
#
_entry.id   AF-A0A974TPX9-F1
#
_cell.length_a   1.000
_cell.length_b   1.000
_cell.length_c   1.000
_cell.angle_alpha   90.00
_cell.angle_beta   90.00
_cell.angle_gamma   90.00
#
_symmetry.space_group_name_H-M   'P 1'
#
loop_
_entity.id
_entity.type
_entity.pdbx_description
1 polymer ?
#
loop_
_entity_poly.entity_id
_entity_poly.type
_entity_poly.pdbx_seq_one_letter_code
_entity_poly.pdbx_strand_id
1 'polypeptide(L)'
;MVANERLELLSRLISDATVMATGWYQNRHMLAVSEKEGKQYVSAADLAIEGAIRELIHASFPDDAILGEEGGGELSGVTWVIDPIDGTSNFLNGLPLWGVSIGVMLDREPVLGAISLPLLGLQLVGGPRHQVSGLKGVGSVPPPIPTMAVGWNAGLSEEEERRQITAIRAAGFETVGYRCASASLYFAITGSLSGYYEKGLKLWDLAAAIALCAGAGVPSAVDWPDGDEPFVLKVGAAVSVPGL
;
A
#
# COMPACT_ATOMS: atom_id res chain seq x y z
N MET A 1 12.60 16.89 -15.39
CA MET A 1 12.08 18.01 -14.57
C MET A 1 10.71 17.68 -13.99
N VAL A 2 9.73 17.23 -14.80
CA VAL A 2 8.34 16.87 -14.43
C VAL A 2 8.17 15.99 -13.17
N ALA A 3 9.15 15.15 -12.81
CA ALA A 3 9.04 14.24 -11.66
C ALA A 3 9.47 14.83 -10.30
N ASN A 4 10.27 15.90 -10.26
CA ASN A 4 10.77 16.44 -8.98
C ASN A 4 9.69 17.21 -8.23
N GLU A 5 8.94 18.07 -8.92
CA GLU A 5 7.84 18.84 -8.31
C GLU A 5 6.73 17.92 -7.78
N ARG A 6 6.44 16.81 -8.49
CA ARG A 6 5.50 15.79 -8.03
C ARG A 6 6.01 15.02 -6.82
N LEU A 7 7.31 14.73 -6.73
CA LEU A 7 7.89 14.10 -5.54
C LEU A 7 7.82 15.03 -4.32
N GLU A 8 8.05 16.34 -4.50
CA GLU A 8 7.90 17.33 -3.44
C GLU A 8 6.44 17.47 -2.99
N LEU A 9 5.49 17.47 -3.92
CA LEU A 9 4.07 17.45 -3.58
C LEU A 9 3.69 16.14 -2.87
N LEU A 10 4.11 14.98 -3.40
CA LEU A 10 3.85 13.66 -2.81
C LEU A 10 4.32 13.59 -1.36
N SER A 11 5.51 14.12 -1.07
CA SER A 11 6.08 14.18 0.28
C SER A 11 5.23 15.03 1.23
N ARG A 12 4.66 16.14 0.76
CA ARG A 12 3.73 16.97 1.54
C ARG A 12 2.39 16.26 1.74
N LEU A 13 1.81 15.72 0.67
CA LEU A 13 0.53 15.01 0.69
C LEU A 13 0.54 13.86 1.69
N ILE A 14 1.56 13.00 1.66
CA ILE A 14 1.62 11.84 2.57
C ILE A 14 1.76 12.29 4.04
N SER A 15 2.50 13.37 4.31
CA SER A 15 2.64 13.91 5.67
C SER A 15 1.34 14.55 6.18
N ASP A 16 0.65 15.33 5.34
CA ASP A 16 -0.62 15.95 5.69
C ASP A 16 -1.70 14.88 5.91
N ALA A 17 -1.79 13.90 4.99
CA ALA A 17 -2.70 12.77 5.11
C ALA A 17 -2.42 11.92 6.36
N THR A 18 -1.15 11.71 6.71
CA THR A 18 -0.73 11.02 7.95
C THR A 18 -1.29 11.72 9.19
N VAL A 19 -1.19 13.06 9.24
CA VAL A 19 -1.71 13.85 10.36
C VAL A 19 -3.23 13.77 10.42
N MET A 20 -3.92 13.94 9.28
CA MET A 20 -5.38 13.85 9.21
C MET A 20 -5.89 12.46 9.64
N ALA A 21 -5.32 11.39 9.09
CA ALA A 21 -5.70 10.01 9.42
C ALA A 21 -5.46 9.69 10.89
N THR A 22 -4.36 10.19 11.48
CA THR A 22 -4.10 10.06 12.93
C THR A 22 -5.16 10.77 13.75
N GLY A 23 -5.61 11.96 13.34
CA GLY A 23 -6.70 12.69 13.98
C GLY A 23 -8.01 11.90 13.97
N TRP A 24 -8.39 11.32 12.83
CA TRP A 24 -9.55 10.43 12.74
C TRP A 24 -9.39 9.20 13.65
N TYR A 25 -8.22 8.55 13.63
CA TYR A 25 -7.97 7.38 14.47
C TYR A 25 -8.12 7.66 15.97
N GLN A 26 -7.64 8.81 16.45
CA GLN A 26 -7.77 9.23 17.84
C GLN A 26 -9.24 9.47 18.23
N ASN A 27 -10.05 9.94 17.29
CA ASN A 27 -11.46 10.29 17.48
C ASN A 27 -12.43 9.11 17.30
N ARG A 28 -11.94 7.91 16.93
CA ARG A 28 -12.78 6.71 16.75
C ARG A 28 -13.56 6.30 18.00
N HIS A 29 -13.16 6.73 19.18
CA HIS A 29 -13.89 6.45 20.43
C HIS A 29 -15.28 7.12 20.47
N MET A 30 -15.54 8.08 19.57
CA MET A 30 -16.86 8.68 19.37
C MET A 30 -17.83 7.75 18.59
N LEU A 31 -17.36 6.58 18.15
CA LEU A 31 -18.19 5.55 17.53
C LEU A 31 -19.19 4.96 18.54
N ALA A 32 -20.47 4.93 18.15
CA ALA A 32 -21.46 4.07 18.79
C ALA A 32 -21.26 2.60 18.32
N VAL A 33 -21.68 1.66 19.16
CA VAL A 33 -21.23 0.24 19.21
C VAL A 33 -21.89 -0.62 18.12
N SER A 34 -21.76 -0.27 16.84
CA SER A 34 -22.23 -1.12 15.73
C SER A 34 -21.27 -1.20 14.54
N GLU A 35 -21.25 -2.34 13.85
CA GLU A 35 -20.45 -2.56 12.64
C GLU A 35 -20.77 -1.54 11.54
N LYS A 36 -22.06 -1.20 11.40
CA LYS A 36 -22.52 -0.22 10.40
C LYS A 36 -21.97 1.18 10.68
N GLU A 37 -22.03 1.63 11.93
CA GLU A 37 -21.48 2.93 12.34
C GLU A 37 -19.96 2.98 12.16
N GLY A 38 -19.27 1.87 12.47
CA GLY A 38 -17.84 1.72 12.18
C GLY A 38 -17.53 1.90 10.69
N LYS A 39 -18.24 1.20 9.80
CA LYS A 39 -18.05 1.33 8.34
C LYS A 39 -18.37 2.75 7.83
N GLN A 40 -19.39 3.40 8.38
CA GLN A 40 -19.74 4.77 8.00
C GLN A 40 -18.68 5.78 8.43
N TYR A 41 -18.08 5.58 9.61
CA TYR A 41 -17.05 6.47 10.13
C TYR A 41 -15.75 6.39 9.34
N VAL A 42 -15.29 5.17 9.03
CA VAL A 42 -14.07 5.02 8.24
C VAL A 42 -14.27 5.57 6.84
N SER A 43 -15.40 5.27 6.17
CA SER A 43 -15.71 5.89 4.88
C SER A 43 -15.74 7.41 4.94
N ALA A 44 -16.24 8.02 6.02
CA ALA A 44 -16.18 9.47 6.21
C ALA A 44 -14.73 9.99 6.39
N ALA A 45 -13.88 9.23 7.07
CA ALA A 45 -12.46 9.53 7.22
C ALA A 45 -11.73 9.43 5.86
N ASP A 46 -11.94 8.32 5.13
CA ASP A 46 -11.37 8.09 3.82
C ASP A 46 -11.76 9.19 2.83
N LEU A 47 -13.06 9.52 2.74
CA LEU A 47 -13.55 10.61 1.89
C LEU A 47 -12.96 11.97 2.25
N ALA A 48 -12.77 12.26 3.54
CA ALA A 48 -12.20 13.53 3.99
C ALA A 48 -10.71 13.64 3.64
N ILE A 49 -9.95 12.56 3.83
CA ILE A 49 -8.52 12.50 3.51
C ILE A 49 -8.33 12.55 1.99
N GLU A 50 -9.06 11.72 1.23
CA GLU A 50 -9.00 11.69 -0.22
C GLU A 50 -9.39 13.04 -0.84
N GLY A 51 -10.44 13.68 -0.31
CA GLY A 51 -10.87 15.01 -0.73
C GLY A 51 -9.76 16.06 -0.57
N ALA A 52 -9.11 16.11 0.59
CA ALA A 52 -8.01 17.04 0.84
C ALA A 52 -6.80 16.78 -0.08
N ILE A 53 -6.46 15.51 -0.34
CA ILE A 53 -5.41 15.13 -1.27
C ILE A 53 -5.78 15.58 -2.70
N ARG A 54 -7.00 15.30 -3.14
CA ARG A 54 -7.52 15.68 -4.46
C ARG A 54 -7.46 17.19 -4.70
N GLU A 55 -7.89 17.99 -3.73
CA GLU A 55 -7.85 19.45 -3.81
C GLU A 55 -6.42 19.98 -4.03
N LEU A 56 -5.45 19.46 -3.27
CA LEU A 56 -4.04 19.87 -3.36
C LEU A 56 -3.39 19.43 -4.68
N ILE A 57 -3.72 18.23 -5.17
CA ILE A 57 -3.27 17.76 -6.48
C ILE A 57 -3.84 18.66 -7.57
N HIS A 58 -5.15 18.91 -7.58
CA HIS A 58 -5.79 19.72 -8.62
C HIS A 58 -5.26 21.17 -8.63
N ALA A 59 -4.98 21.73 -7.45
CA ALA A 59 -4.39 23.07 -7.34
C ALA A 59 -2.94 23.15 -7.88
N SER A 60 -2.18 22.06 -7.80
CA SER A 60 -0.76 22.03 -8.21
C SER A 60 -0.56 21.52 -9.64
N PHE A 61 -1.37 20.54 -10.05
CA PHE A 61 -1.31 19.82 -11.32
C PHE A 61 -2.73 19.58 -11.85
N PRO A 62 -3.40 20.61 -12.40
CA PRO A 62 -4.81 20.53 -12.81
C PRO A 62 -5.08 19.51 -13.94
N ASP A 63 -4.05 19.16 -14.71
CA ASP A 63 -4.12 18.19 -15.80
C ASP A 63 -3.85 16.74 -15.37
N ASP A 64 -3.41 16.51 -14.13
CA ASP A 64 -3.16 15.15 -13.63
C ASP A 64 -4.48 14.47 -13.26
N ALA A 65 -4.63 13.21 -13.67
CA ALA A 65 -5.75 12.38 -13.26
C ALA A 65 -5.59 11.90 -11.82
N ILE A 66 -6.70 11.50 -11.20
CA ILE A 66 -6.72 10.95 -9.85
C ILE A 66 -7.65 9.74 -9.80
N LEU A 67 -7.13 8.62 -9.29
CA LEU A 67 -7.85 7.38 -9.01
C LEU A 67 -7.76 7.08 -7.52
N GLY A 68 -8.85 7.24 -6.79
CA GLY A 68 -8.92 6.91 -5.37
C GLY A 68 -9.80 5.69 -5.11
N GLU A 69 -9.58 5.02 -3.98
CA GLU A 69 -10.44 3.93 -3.51
C GLU A 69 -11.91 4.37 -3.34
N GLU A 70 -12.15 5.53 -2.72
CA GLU A 70 -13.51 5.98 -2.42
C GLU A 70 -14.11 6.83 -3.54
N GLY A 71 -13.31 7.78 -4.07
CA GLY A 71 -13.79 8.74 -5.07
C GLY A 71 -13.70 8.23 -6.51
N GLY A 72 -13.12 7.05 -6.74
CA GLY A 72 -12.94 6.47 -8.07
C GLY A 72 -12.05 7.32 -8.99
N GLY A 73 -12.23 7.17 -10.30
CA GLY A 73 -11.47 7.87 -11.31
C GLY A 73 -11.03 6.96 -12.46
N GLU A 74 -10.24 7.50 -13.36
CA GLU A 74 -9.70 6.76 -14.52
C GLU A 74 -8.20 7.01 -14.66
N LEU A 75 -7.48 6.01 -15.18
CA LEU A 75 -6.07 6.14 -15.52
C LEU A 75 -5.94 6.95 -16.81
N SER A 76 -5.25 8.08 -16.72
CA SER A 76 -4.95 8.94 -17.88
C SER A 76 -3.66 9.72 -17.64
N GLY A 77 -2.74 9.69 -18.62
CA GLY A 77 -1.46 10.40 -18.58
C GLY A 77 -0.71 10.19 -17.26
N VAL A 78 -0.51 11.28 -16.52
CA VAL A 78 -0.06 11.20 -15.13
C VAL A 78 -1.26 11.01 -14.23
N THR A 79 -1.27 9.94 -13.42
CA THR A 79 -2.37 9.64 -12.50
C THR A 79 -1.86 9.44 -11.08
N TRP A 80 -2.50 10.13 -10.13
CA TRP A 80 -2.30 9.90 -8.70
C TRP A 80 -3.24 8.80 -8.23
N VAL A 81 -2.70 7.77 -7.59
CA VAL A 81 -3.48 6.64 -7.07
C VAL A 81 -3.47 6.67 -5.56
N ILE A 82 -4.64 6.66 -4.92
CA ILE A 82 -4.78 6.97 -3.49
C ILE A 82 -5.55 5.88 -2.77
N ASP A 83 -4.97 5.38 -1.69
CA ASP A 83 -5.64 4.64 -0.61
C ASP A 83 -5.48 5.48 0.68
N PRO A 84 -6.56 6.12 1.17
CA PRO A 84 -6.47 6.99 2.33
C PRO A 84 -6.27 6.24 3.66
N ILE A 85 -6.84 5.04 3.82
CA ILE A 85 -6.74 4.19 5.02
C ILE A 85 -6.74 2.70 4.63
N ASP A 86 -5.55 2.18 4.33
CA ASP A 86 -5.33 0.75 4.14
C ASP A 86 -5.31 0.06 5.51
N GLY A 87 -6.09 -1.01 5.63
CA GLY A 87 -6.25 -1.74 6.88
C GLY A 87 -7.38 -1.17 7.74
N THR A 88 -8.49 -0.76 7.12
CA THR A 88 -9.73 -0.29 7.74
C THR A 88 -10.15 -1.09 8.98
N SER A 89 -10.04 -2.43 8.93
CA SER A 89 -10.34 -3.29 10.08
C SER A 89 -9.41 -3.02 11.26
N ASN A 90 -8.11 -2.86 11.02
CA ASN A 90 -7.14 -2.53 12.05
C ASN A 90 -7.39 -1.13 12.62
N PHE A 91 -7.68 -0.16 11.74
CA PHE A 91 -8.04 1.21 12.12
C PHE A 91 -9.24 1.24 13.08
N LEU A 92 -10.34 0.58 12.72
CA LEU A 92 -11.56 0.55 13.54
C LEU A 92 -11.38 -0.20 14.86
N ASN A 93 -10.62 -1.29 14.85
CA ASN A 93 -10.33 -2.07 16.05
C ASN A 93 -9.28 -1.42 16.97
N GLY A 94 -8.71 -0.27 16.59
CA GLY A 94 -7.69 0.39 17.40
C GLY A 94 -6.34 -0.33 17.41
N LEU A 95 -6.04 -1.09 16.36
CA LEU A 95 -4.73 -1.69 16.15
C LEU A 95 -3.82 -0.69 15.42
N PRO A 96 -2.49 -0.74 15.64
CA PRO A 96 -1.56 0.25 15.10
C PRO A 96 -1.11 -0.03 13.65
N LEU A 97 -1.60 -1.12 13.03
CA LEU A 97 -1.15 -1.58 11.72
C LEU A 97 -2.14 -1.17 10.63
N TRP A 98 -2.12 0.09 10.25
CA TRP A 98 -2.85 0.63 9.10
C TRP A 98 -1.99 1.74 8.50
N GLY A 99 -2.27 2.13 7.26
CA GLY A 99 -1.43 3.07 6.54
C GLY A 99 -2.17 3.97 5.57
N VAL A 100 -1.43 4.93 5.02
CA VAL A 100 -1.83 5.75 3.89
C VAL A 100 -0.91 5.40 2.73
N SER A 101 -1.46 5.18 1.54
CA SER A 101 -0.70 4.86 0.33
C SER A 101 -1.04 5.85 -0.79
N ILE A 102 -0.01 6.47 -1.37
CA ILE A 102 -0.15 7.39 -2.50
C ILE A 102 0.88 7.03 -3.57
N GLY A 103 0.41 6.58 -4.73
CA GLY A 103 1.21 6.31 -5.92
C GLY A 103 1.07 7.41 -6.96
N VAL A 104 2.09 7.57 -7.81
CA VAL A 104 2.00 8.36 -9.04
C VAL A 104 2.38 7.47 -10.20
N MET A 105 1.51 7.39 -11.18
CA MET A 105 1.69 6.62 -12.41
C MET A 105 1.92 7.55 -13.59
N LEU A 106 2.73 7.11 -14.55
CA LEU A 106 2.87 7.71 -15.87
C LEU A 106 2.60 6.62 -16.90
N ASP A 107 1.57 6.79 -17.74
CA ASP A 107 1.23 5.82 -18.79
C ASP A 107 1.11 4.37 -18.28
N ARG A 108 0.47 4.20 -17.11
CA ARG A 108 0.29 2.92 -16.38
C ARG A 108 1.54 2.35 -15.71
N GLU A 109 2.66 3.05 -15.73
CA GLU A 109 3.85 2.66 -14.96
C GLU A 109 3.93 3.44 -13.64
N PRO A 110 4.03 2.79 -12.47
CA PRO A 110 4.31 3.48 -11.21
C PRO A 110 5.70 4.13 -11.21
N VAL A 111 5.74 5.46 -11.05
CA VAL A 111 6.97 6.26 -11.12
C VAL A 111 7.36 6.92 -9.80
N LEU A 112 6.40 7.14 -8.89
CA LEU A 112 6.65 7.60 -7.52
C LEU A 112 5.67 6.90 -6.58
N GLY A 113 6.06 6.75 -5.32
CA GLY A 113 5.22 6.16 -4.29
C GLY A 113 5.55 6.70 -2.90
N ALA A 114 4.53 6.77 -2.07
CA ALA A 114 4.65 7.05 -0.65
C ALA A 114 3.76 6.10 0.15
N ILE A 115 4.32 5.53 1.22
CA ILE A 115 3.59 4.73 2.20
C ILE A 115 3.90 5.30 3.59
N SER A 116 2.88 5.54 4.39
CA SER A 116 3.00 5.93 5.79
C SER A 116 2.28 4.94 6.69
N LEU A 117 2.91 4.56 7.80
CA LEU A 117 2.32 3.81 8.92
C LEU A 117 2.28 4.74 10.14
N PRO A 118 1.19 5.52 10.32
CA PRO A 118 1.22 6.71 11.17
C PRO A 118 1.56 6.43 12.62
N LEU A 119 0.95 5.39 13.22
CA LEU A 119 1.18 5.05 14.63
C LEU A 119 2.57 4.46 14.91
N LEU A 120 3.29 4.06 13.86
CA LEU A 120 4.67 3.57 13.99
C LEU A 120 5.70 4.68 13.71
N GLY A 121 5.28 5.85 13.22
CA GLY A 121 6.19 6.91 12.80
C GLY A 121 7.09 6.48 11.64
N LEU A 122 6.60 5.58 10.79
CA LEU A 122 7.32 5.00 9.67
C LEU A 122 6.76 5.52 8.36
N GLN A 123 7.63 6.00 7.46
CA GLN A 123 7.24 6.53 6.16
C GLN A 123 8.30 6.23 5.13
N LEU A 124 7.88 5.87 3.92
CA LEU A 124 8.72 5.79 2.72
C LEU A 124 8.21 6.75 1.67
N VAL A 125 9.11 7.41 0.94
CA VAL A 125 8.77 8.24 -0.23
C VAL A 125 9.90 8.15 -1.26
N GLY A 126 9.59 7.84 -2.52
CA GLY A 126 10.58 7.78 -3.60
C GLY A 126 10.06 7.11 -4.87
N GLY A 127 10.96 6.58 -5.70
CA GLY A 127 10.61 5.90 -6.96
C GLY A 127 11.84 5.41 -7.73
N PRO A 128 11.70 4.75 -8.90
CA PRO A 128 12.83 4.20 -9.67
C PRO A 128 13.91 5.21 -10.07
N ARG A 129 13.57 6.50 -10.19
CA ARG A 129 14.51 7.58 -10.55
C ARG A 129 14.88 8.49 -9.37
N HIS A 130 14.47 8.14 -8.15
CA HIS A 130 14.61 8.95 -6.95
C HIS A 130 14.99 8.08 -5.75
N GLN A 131 15.92 8.53 -4.93
CA GLN A 131 16.25 7.80 -3.71
C GLN A 131 14.99 7.63 -2.85
N VAL A 132 14.74 6.41 -2.38
CA VAL A 132 13.65 6.17 -1.43
C VAL A 132 14.08 6.62 -0.04
N SER A 133 13.47 7.71 0.42
CA SER A 133 13.62 8.22 1.78
C SER A 133 12.96 7.28 2.79
N GLY A 134 13.46 7.26 4.03
CA GLY A 134 12.93 6.40 5.10
C GLY A 134 13.46 4.97 5.12
N LEU A 135 14.15 4.53 4.06
CA LEU A 135 14.90 3.28 4.06
C LEU A 135 16.05 3.35 5.07
N LYS A 136 15.89 2.73 6.24
CA LYS A 136 16.98 2.50 7.19
C LYS A 136 17.55 1.11 6.95
N GLY A 137 18.74 1.04 6.36
CA GLY A 137 19.48 -0.22 6.24
C GLY A 137 18.93 -1.20 5.20
N VAL A 138 18.34 -0.72 4.10
CA VAL A 138 18.05 -1.58 2.95
C VAL A 138 19.39 -2.03 2.36
N GLY A 139 19.67 -3.32 2.50
CA GLY A 139 20.87 -3.91 1.95
C GLY A 139 21.33 -5.17 2.68
N SER A 140 21.04 -6.30 2.05
CA SER A 140 21.78 -7.57 2.09
C SER A 140 21.61 -8.56 3.24
N VAL A 141 21.09 -8.18 4.41
CA VAL A 141 20.95 -9.14 5.52
C VAL A 141 19.49 -9.63 5.60
N PRO A 142 19.20 -10.89 5.23
CA PRO A 142 17.86 -11.44 5.40
C PRO A 142 17.45 -11.42 6.88
N PRO A 143 16.15 -11.32 7.19
CA PRO A 143 15.70 -11.33 8.58
C PRO A 143 16.18 -12.62 9.26
N PRO A 144 16.54 -12.59 10.56
CA PRO A 144 17.00 -13.78 11.29
C PRO A 144 16.00 -14.94 11.25
N ILE A 145 14.71 -14.60 11.15
CA ILE A 145 13.62 -15.54 10.90
C ILE A 145 13.05 -15.20 9.51
N PRO A 146 13.14 -16.12 8.53
CA PRO A 146 12.62 -15.87 7.19
C PRO A 146 11.09 -15.88 7.22
N THR A 147 10.47 -14.71 7.33
CA THR A 147 9.01 -14.55 7.42
C THR A 147 8.46 -13.84 6.19
N MET A 148 7.39 -14.38 5.61
CA MET A 148 6.58 -13.72 4.59
C MET A 148 5.25 -13.23 5.18
N ALA A 149 4.86 -12.01 4.83
CA ALA A 149 3.48 -11.58 5.06
C ALA A 149 2.55 -12.24 4.04
N VAL A 150 1.38 -12.65 4.50
CA VAL A 150 0.31 -13.20 3.66
C VAL A 150 -0.94 -12.36 3.89
N GLY A 151 -1.48 -11.87 2.80
CA GLY A 151 -2.73 -11.11 2.78
C GLY A 151 -3.98 -11.97 2.74
N TRP A 152 -5.11 -11.34 2.99
CA TRP A 152 -6.42 -11.98 2.99
C TRP A 152 -7.40 -11.20 2.13
N ASN A 153 -7.69 -11.76 0.96
CA ASN A 153 -8.80 -11.29 0.15
C ASN A 153 -10.07 -12.08 0.48
N ALA A 154 -11.18 -11.36 0.69
CA ALA A 154 -12.48 -11.93 1.03
C ALA A 154 -13.05 -12.90 -0.04
N GLY A 155 -12.52 -12.88 -1.26
CA GLY A 155 -12.88 -13.78 -2.35
C GLY A 155 -12.10 -15.10 -2.38
N LEU A 156 -11.08 -15.30 -1.54
CA LEU A 156 -10.35 -16.56 -1.46
C LEU A 156 -11.15 -17.61 -0.68
N SER A 157 -11.24 -18.83 -1.22
CA SER A 157 -11.75 -19.96 -0.44
C SER A 157 -10.76 -20.35 0.67
N GLU A 158 -11.27 -20.92 1.76
CA GLU A 158 -10.43 -21.47 2.84
C GLU A 158 -9.40 -22.49 2.31
N GLU A 159 -9.77 -23.26 1.27
CA GLU A 159 -8.87 -24.23 0.66
C GLU A 159 -7.70 -23.54 -0.06
N GLU A 160 -7.98 -22.48 -0.82
CA GLU A 160 -6.95 -21.71 -1.52
C GLU A 160 -6.03 -20.99 -0.55
N GLU A 161 -6.57 -20.39 0.50
CA GLU A 161 -5.80 -19.77 1.57
C GLU A 161 -4.86 -20.79 2.22
N ARG A 162 -5.40 -21.95 2.63
CA ARG A 162 -4.60 -23.03 3.23
C ARG A 162 -3.50 -23.50 2.28
N ARG A 163 -3.81 -23.60 0.98
CA ARG A 163 -2.83 -24.00 -0.05
C ARG A 163 -1.69 -22.99 -0.16
N GLN A 164 -1.99 -21.69 -0.15
CA GLN A 164 -0.98 -20.62 -0.20
C GLN A 164 -0.06 -20.65 1.03
N ILE A 165 -0.64 -20.68 2.23
CA ILE A 165 0.13 -20.73 3.49
C ILE A 165 1.00 -21.99 3.53
N THR A 166 0.45 -23.14 3.12
CA THR A 166 1.19 -24.42 3.09
C THR A 166 2.37 -24.35 2.10
N ALA A 167 2.18 -23.74 0.92
CA ALA A 167 3.24 -23.59 -0.06
C ALA A 167 4.38 -22.68 0.45
N ILE A 168 4.05 -21.56 1.08
CA ILE A 168 5.03 -20.63 1.67
C ILE A 168 5.84 -21.31 2.78
N ARG A 169 5.17 -22.05 3.67
CA ARG A 169 5.83 -22.82 4.73
C ARG A 169 6.70 -23.95 4.19
N ALA A 170 6.24 -24.65 3.15
CA ALA A 170 7.04 -25.69 2.48
C ALA A 170 8.30 -25.12 1.80
N ALA A 171 8.27 -23.84 1.41
CA ALA A 171 9.45 -23.11 0.89
C ALA A 171 10.40 -22.62 2.01
N GLY A 172 10.12 -22.92 3.27
CA GLY A 172 10.98 -22.60 4.42
C GLY A 172 10.72 -21.25 5.07
N PHE A 173 9.60 -20.60 4.76
CA PHE A 173 9.22 -19.31 5.36
C PHE A 173 8.16 -19.46 6.44
N GLU A 174 8.31 -18.72 7.53
CA GLU A 174 7.20 -18.45 8.45
C GLU A 174 6.18 -17.50 7.79
N THR A 175 4.94 -17.54 8.27
CA THR A 175 3.83 -16.74 7.71
C THR A 175 3.25 -15.80 8.76
N VAL A 176 2.99 -14.55 8.39
CA VAL A 176 2.29 -13.58 9.25
C VAL A 176 1.20 -12.87 8.46
N GLY A 177 0.05 -12.59 9.08
CA GLY A 177 -1.05 -11.85 8.44
C GLY A 177 -1.29 -10.51 9.14
N TYR A 178 -0.97 -9.40 8.49
CA TYR A 178 -1.13 -8.07 9.06
C TYR A 178 -2.49 -7.42 8.78
N ARG A 179 -3.27 -7.90 7.81
CA ARG A 179 -4.55 -7.29 7.38
C ARG A 179 -4.40 -5.80 6.99
N CYS A 180 -3.28 -5.48 6.37
CA CYS A 180 -2.94 -4.17 5.81
C CYS A 180 -1.85 -4.40 4.76
N ALA A 181 -2.12 -4.06 3.50
CA ALA A 181 -1.18 -4.32 2.41
C ALA A 181 0.04 -3.39 2.54
N SER A 182 -0.19 -2.13 2.84
CA SER A 182 0.77 -1.04 3.06
C SER A 182 1.77 -1.39 4.15
N ALA A 183 1.32 -1.94 5.28
CA ALA A 183 2.21 -2.40 6.34
C ALA A 183 3.08 -3.59 5.87
N SER A 184 2.46 -4.55 5.20
CA SER A 184 3.15 -5.74 4.69
C SER A 184 4.21 -5.38 3.63
N LEU A 185 3.86 -4.49 2.71
CA LEU A 185 4.71 -3.97 1.65
C LEU A 185 5.82 -3.09 2.21
N TYR A 186 5.52 -2.20 3.16
CA TYR A 186 6.52 -1.41 3.88
C TYR A 186 7.61 -2.33 4.45
N PHE A 187 7.21 -3.33 5.24
CA PHE A 187 8.16 -4.21 5.91
C PHE A 187 8.92 -5.13 4.94
N ALA A 188 8.32 -5.51 3.81
CA ALA A 188 9.02 -6.20 2.74
C ALA A 188 10.07 -5.29 2.06
N ILE A 189 9.70 -4.04 1.73
CA ILE A 189 10.59 -3.07 1.09
C ILE A 189 11.78 -2.72 2.00
N THR A 190 11.56 -2.60 3.32
CA THR A 190 12.63 -2.33 4.28
C THR A 190 13.45 -3.58 4.66
N GLY A 191 13.09 -4.77 4.18
CA GLY A 191 13.76 -6.03 4.49
C GLY A 191 13.46 -6.60 5.89
N SER A 192 12.49 -6.04 6.62
CA SER A 192 12.01 -6.58 7.89
C SER A 192 11.24 -7.90 7.69
N LEU A 193 10.63 -8.06 6.50
CA LEU A 193 10.07 -9.31 6.01
C LEU A 193 10.85 -9.81 4.80
N SER A 194 10.84 -11.13 4.59
CA SER A 194 11.40 -11.76 3.39
C SER A 194 10.58 -11.50 2.13
N GLY A 195 9.33 -11.06 2.30
CA GLY A 195 8.42 -10.73 1.21
C GLY A 195 6.98 -10.61 1.69
N TYR A 196 6.09 -10.35 0.73
CA TYR A 196 4.66 -10.29 0.93
C TYR A 196 3.93 -10.88 -0.27
N TYR A 197 2.88 -11.65 0.02
CA TYR A 197 2.02 -12.26 -0.99
C TYR A 197 0.55 -12.06 -0.63
N GLU A 198 -0.24 -11.55 -1.57
CA GLU A 198 -1.69 -11.42 -1.48
C GLU A 198 -2.30 -11.47 -2.88
N LYS A 199 -3.31 -12.32 -3.08
CA LYS A 199 -4.12 -12.26 -4.29
C LYS A 199 -5.19 -11.20 -4.13
N GLY A 200 -5.59 -10.51 -5.20
CA GLY A 200 -6.81 -9.70 -5.13
C GLY A 200 -6.61 -8.21 -4.85
N LEU A 201 -5.37 -7.73 -4.72
CA LEU A 201 -5.11 -6.33 -4.43
C LEU A 201 -5.57 -5.42 -5.55
N LYS A 202 -6.08 -4.25 -5.18
CA LYS A 202 -6.47 -3.20 -6.11
C LYS A 202 -5.27 -2.30 -6.39
N LEU A 203 -5.43 -1.40 -7.36
CA LEU A 203 -4.32 -0.58 -7.82
C LEU A 203 -3.86 0.42 -6.75
N TRP A 204 -4.77 0.90 -5.90
CA TRP A 204 -4.46 1.82 -4.80
C TRP A 204 -3.62 1.19 -3.68
N ASP A 205 -3.77 -0.11 -3.44
CA ASP A 205 -2.88 -0.88 -2.55
C ASP A 205 -1.45 -1.00 -3.11
N LEU A 206 -1.31 -1.02 -4.44
CA LEU A 206 -0.09 -1.48 -5.12
C LEU A 206 0.78 -0.37 -5.72
N ALA A 207 0.17 0.68 -6.26
CA ALA A 207 0.88 1.65 -7.10
C ALA A 207 2.08 2.29 -6.37
N ALA A 208 1.89 2.72 -5.12
CA ALA A 208 2.96 3.28 -4.31
C ALA A 208 4.07 2.26 -4.06
N ALA A 209 3.71 1.04 -3.66
CA ALA A 209 4.67 0.00 -3.29
C ALA A 209 5.53 -0.47 -4.46
N ILE A 210 4.97 -0.55 -5.68
CA ILE A 210 5.72 -0.94 -6.88
C ILE A 210 6.81 0.09 -7.18
N ALA A 211 6.46 1.38 -7.16
CA ALA A 211 7.43 2.45 -7.38
C ALA A 211 8.53 2.44 -6.31
N LEU A 212 8.16 2.21 -5.05
CA LEU A 212 9.10 2.10 -3.93
C LEU A 212 10.01 0.86 -4.04
N CYS A 213 9.48 -0.30 -4.44
CA CYS A 213 10.26 -1.52 -4.69
C CYS A 213 11.35 -1.25 -5.75
N ALA A 214 10.95 -0.66 -6.88
CA ALA A 214 11.87 -0.32 -7.96
C ALA A 214 12.95 0.68 -7.50
N GLY A 215 12.58 1.71 -6.73
CA GLY A 215 13.53 2.67 -6.16
C GLY A 215 14.46 2.08 -5.08
N ALA A 216 13.99 1.05 -4.35
CA ALA A 216 14.76 0.35 -3.32
C ALA A 216 15.61 -0.81 -3.86
N GLY A 217 15.48 -1.16 -5.15
CA GLY A 217 16.10 -2.34 -5.73
C GLY A 217 15.53 -3.67 -5.20
N VAL A 218 14.32 -3.63 -4.64
CA VAL A 218 13.58 -4.81 -4.19
C VAL A 218 12.82 -5.37 -5.38
N PRO A 219 13.05 -6.63 -5.80
CA PRO A 219 12.32 -7.23 -6.89
C PRO A 219 10.81 -7.19 -6.61
N SER A 220 10.03 -6.83 -7.63
CA SER A 220 8.59 -6.97 -7.56
C SER A 220 7.97 -7.62 -8.77
N ALA A 221 6.95 -8.44 -8.54
CA ALA A 221 6.17 -9.07 -9.60
C ALA A 221 4.70 -8.70 -9.43
N VAL A 222 4.11 -8.15 -10.49
CA VAL A 222 2.68 -7.89 -10.60
C VAL A 222 2.25 -8.59 -11.87
N ASP A 223 1.39 -9.58 -11.76
CA ASP A 223 0.78 -10.19 -12.93
C ASP A 223 -0.41 -9.30 -13.31
N TRP A 224 -0.24 -8.48 -14.34
CA TRP A 224 -1.35 -7.71 -14.89
C TRP A 224 -2.20 -8.68 -15.71
N PRO A 225 -3.53 -8.77 -15.51
CA PRO A 225 -4.33 -9.83 -16.12
C PRO A 225 -4.38 -9.67 -17.64
N ASP A 226 -3.45 -10.34 -18.32
CA ASP A 226 -3.46 -10.66 -19.74
C ASP A 226 -3.02 -12.12 -20.01
N GLY A 227 -3.05 -13.04 -19.02
CA GLY A 227 -2.68 -14.45 -19.25
C GLY A 227 -3.04 -15.48 -18.15
N ASP A 228 -3.35 -16.70 -18.57
CA ASP A 228 -3.81 -17.87 -17.79
C ASP A 228 -2.68 -18.77 -17.22
N GLU A 229 -1.48 -18.25 -16.93
CA GLU A 229 -0.35 -19.10 -16.46
C GLU A 229 -0.13 -19.08 -14.92
N PRO A 230 0.22 -20.21 -14.30
CA PRO A 230 0.48 -20.28 -12.85
C PRO A 230 1.82 -19.63 -12.44
N PHE A 231 1.76 -18.77 -11.42
CA PHE A 231 2.91 -18.04 -10.86
C PHE A 231 3.98 -18.95 -10.22
N VAL A 232 5.26 -18.65 -10.48
CA VAL A 232 6.44 -19.28 -9.86
C VAL A 232 7.17 -18.26 -8.99
N LEU A 233 7.16 -18.48 -7.67
CA LEU A 233 7.83 -17.64 -6.68
C LEU A 233 9.36 -17.68 -6.87
N LYS A 234 9.99 -16.53 -7.07
CA LYS A 234 11.46 -16.37 -6.98
C LYS A 234 11.79 -15.69 -5.65
N VAL A 235 12.77 -16.25 -4.93
CA VAL A 235 13.26 -15.75 -3.65
C VAL A 235 13.68 -14.27 -3.79
N GLY A 236 13.22 -13.43 -2.85
CA GLY A 236 13.52 -11.99 -2.83
C GLY A 236 12.49 -11.09 -3.52
N ALA A 237 11.32 -11.59 -3.90
CA ALA A 237 10.26 -10.80 -4.53
C ALA A 237 9.23 -10.28 -3.51
N ALA A 238 9.00 -8.97 -3.52
CA ALA A 238 7.82 -8.33 -2.96
C ALA A 238 6.73 -8.21 -4.05
N VAL A 239 5.46 -8.36 -3.69
CA VAL A 239 4.28 -8.14 -4.55
C VAL A 239 3.77 -9.38 -5.29
N SER A 240 2.43 -9.45 -5.30
CA SER A 240 1.56 -10.56 -5.68
C SER A 240 0.35 -10.04 -6.48
N VAL A 241 -0.39 -11.00 -7.06
CA VAL A 241 -1.38 -10.94 -8.15
C VAL A 241 -2.68 -10.17 -7.80
N PRO A 242 -3.22 -9.28 -8.66
CA PRO A 242 -4.58 -8.75 -8.54
C PRO A 242 -5.64 -9.81 -8.85
N GLY A 243 -6.79 -9.71 -8.21
CA GLY A 243 -7.96 -10.55 -8.40
C GLY A 243 -9.18 -9.65 -8.53
N LEU A 244 -10.04 -9.98 -9.49
CA LEU A 244 -11.30 -9.28 -9.77
C LEU A 244 -12.18 -9.24 -8.51
#